data_AF-A0A1H7MBG9-F1
#
_entry.id   AF-A0A1H7MBG9-F1
#
_cell.length_a   1.000
_cell.length_b   1.000
_cell.length_c   1.000
_cell.angle_alpha   90.00
_cell.angle_beta   90.00
_cell.angle_gamma   90.00
#
_symmetry.space_group_name_H-M   'P 1'
#
loop_
_entity.id
_entity.type
_entity.pdbx_description
1 polymer ?
#
loop_
_entity_poly.entity_id
_entity_poly.type
_entity_poly.pdbx_seq_one_letter_code
_entity_poly.pdbx_strand_id
1 'polypeptide(L)'
;MIHTLNIAKNMKRYISLIAILTIVSAFSQEKKTIFQPEFASFTIQCEKIGRTIVDKNSISDVTEWYEGEKLQETISKISKLESDINASPLKVTYYLVLINEERPVYTFHFFNKETKEEFGQLFLLFKNRDNVLIDEIRLVDKTGLEKIKSESEKDSEFKNIPLPPPPPPIIKN
;
A
#
# COMPACT_ATOMS: atom_id res chain seq x y z
N MET A 1 -20.00 50.75 1.85
CA MET A 1 -18.61 50.25 1.85
C MET A 1 -18.29 49.26 2.99
N ILE A 2 -19.05 49.24 4.10
CA ILE A 2 -18.82 48.30 5.24
C ILE A 2 -19.39 46.88 4.98
N HIS A 3 -20.44 46.76 4.14
CA HIS A 3 -21.12 45.48 3.90
C HIS A 3 -20.30 44.47 3.07
N THR A 4 -19.51 44.92 2.10
CA THR A 4 -18.70 44.06 1.22
C THR A 4 -17.49 43.47 1.94
N LEU A 5 -16.94 44.17 2.95
CA LEU A 5 -15.80 43.70 3.74
C LEU A 5 -16.16 42.50 4.64
N ASN A 6 -17.38 42.49 5.17
CA ASN A 6 -17.87 41.40 6.04
C ASN A 6 -18.15 40.10 5.25
N ILE A 7 -18.65 40.22 4.01
CA ILE A 7 -18.90 39.05 3.14
C ILE A 7 -17.57 38.38 2.75
N ALA A 8 -16.55 39.16 2.38
CA ALA A 8 -15.23 38.63 2.06
C ALA A 8 -14.54 37.95 3.25
N LYS A 9 -14.69 38.49 4.47
CA LYS A 9 -14.16 37.90 5.70
C LYS A 9 -14.84 36.58 6.05
N ASN A 10 -16.17 36.50 5.86
CA ASN A 10 -16.92 35.28 6.11
C ASN A 10 -16.62 34.20 5.06
N MET A 11 -16.52 34.56 3.78
CA MET A 11 -16.18 33.63 2.69
C MET A 11 -14.79 33.00 2.87
N LYS A 12 -13.78 33.78 3.28
CA LYS A 12 -12.45 33.26 3.63
C LYS A 12 -12.50 32.25 4.78
N ARG A 13 -13.34 32.49 5.81
CA ARG A 13 -13.52 31.56 6.93
C ARG A 13 -14.17 30.24 6.50
N TYR A 14 -15.18 30.28 5.61
CA TYR A 14 -15.82 29.07 5.09
C TYR A 14 -14.88 28.24 4.22
N ILE A 15 -14.07 28.87 3.37
CA ILE A 15 -13.06 28.17 2.55
C ILE A 15 -12.02 27.48 3.44
N SER A 16 -11.54 28.15 4.50
CA SER A 16 -10.62 27.53 5.46
C SER A 16 -11.25 26.35 6.21
N LEU A 17 -12.52 26.46 6.63
CA LEU A 17 -13.24 25.36 7.28
C LEU A 17 -13.42 24.15 6.35
N ILE A 18 -13.79 24.38 5.08
CA ILE A 18 -13.93 23.32 4.08
C ILE A 18 -12.58 22.63 3.82
N ALA A 19 -11.49 23.41 3.70
CA ALA A 19 -10.15 22.85 3.53
C ALA A 19 -9.70 22.01 4.74
N ILE A 20 -10.01 22.45 5.96
CA ILE A 20 -9.71 21.67 7.18
C ILE A 20 -10.54 20.37 7.19
N LEU A 21 -11.83 20.44 6.85
CA LEU A 21 -12.71 19.27 6.80
C LEU A 21 -12.23 18.24 5.77
N THR A 22 -11.81 18.66 4.57
CA THR A 22 -11.30 17.74 3.55
C THR A 22 -9.97 17.12 3.94
N ILE A 23 -9.06 17.90 4.53
CA ILE A 23 -7.76 17.40 5.02
C ILE A 23 -7.97 16.39 6.17
N VAL A 24 -8.82 16.71 7.16
CA VAL A 24 -9.10 15.79 8.28
C VAL A 24 -9.77 14.50 7.81
N SER A 25 -10.64 14.57 6.80
CA SER A 25 -11.30 13.40 6.22
C SER A 25 -10.31 12.49 5.48
N ALA A 26 -9.41 13.08 4.68
CA ALA A 26 -8.38 12.34 3.95
C ALA A 26 -7.38 11.66 4.91
N PHE A 27 -6.87 12.40 5.90
CA PHE A 27 -5.97 11.85 6.93
C PHE A 27 -6.66 10.80 7.81
N SER A 28 -7.96 10.93 8.10
CA SER A 28 -8.70 9.94 8.87
C SER A 28 -8.93 8.64 8.10
N GLN A 29 -9.08 8.66 6.77
CA GLN A 29 -9.22 7.45 5.98
C GLN A 29 -7.88 6.70 5.84
N GLU A 30 -6.76 7.42 5.66
CA GLU A 30 -5.43 6.80 5.63
C GLU A 30 -5.02 6.18 6.98
N LYS A 31 -5.33 6.82 8.11
CA LYS A 31 -4.98 6.27 9.44
C LYS A 31 -5.88 5.12 9.90
N LYS A 32 -7.18 5.18 9.61
CA LYS A 32 -8.17 4.25 10.17
C LYS A 32 -8.09 2.85 9.53
N THR A 33 -7.51 2.74 8.34
CA THR A 33 -7.41 1.47 7.60
C THR A 33 -6.22 0.62 8.04
N ILE A 34 -5.18 1.23 8.65
CA ILE A 34 -3.94 0.51 9.04
C ILE A 34 -3.83 0.34 10.56
N PHE A 35 -4.34 1.27 11.38
CA PHE A 35 -4.20 1.22 12.84
C PHE A 35 -5.54 1.02 13.55
N GLN A 36 -6.15 -0.16 13.36
CA GLN A 36 -7.14 -0.63 14.33
C GLN A 36 -6.38 -1.17 15.56
N PRO A 37 -6.82 -0.90 16.80
CA PRO A 37 -6.10 -1.32 18.00
C PRO A 37 -5.78 -2.82 18.05
N GLU A 38 -6.66 -3.65 17.49
CA GLU A 38 -6.51 -5.10 17.42
C GLU A 38 -5.36 -5.56 16.50
N PHE A 39 -4.96 -4.77 15.51
CA PHE A 39 -3.88 -5.11 14.58
C PHE A 39 -2.57 -4.38 14.86
N ALA A 40 -2.54 -3.49 15.87
CA ALA A 40 -1.42 -2.59 16.11
C ALA A 40 -0.07 -3.32 16.27
N SER A 41 -0.05 -4.45 16.97
CA SER A 41 1.16 -5.26 17.17
C SER A 41 1.69 -5.82 15.84
N PHE A 42 0.81 -6.37 15.01
CA PHE A 42 1.11 -6.85 13.67
C PHE A 42 1.62 -5.73 12.76
N THR A 43 0.95 -4.59 12.76
CA THR A 43 1.36 -3.41 11.98
C THR A 43 2.75 -2.94 12.39
N ILE A 44 3.04 -2.86 13.70
CA ILE A 44 4.35 -2.45 14.21
C ILE A 44 5.45 -3.42 13.76
N GLN A 45 5.19 -4.72 13.82
CA GLN A 45 6.15 -5.71 13.33
C GLN A 45 6.38 -5.61 11.82
N CYS A 46 5.31 -5.44 11.04
CA CYS A 46 5.42 -5.21 9.61
C CYS A 46 6.26 -3.94 9.34
N GLU A 47 5.98 -2.83 10.01
CA GLU A 47 6.76 -1.60 9.86
C GLU A 47 8.24 -1.81 10.23
N LYS A 48 8.56 -2.59 11.27
CA LYS A 48 9.96 -2.96 11.59
C LYS A 48 10.60 -3.69 10.42
N ILE A 49 9.95 -4.72 9.89
CA ILE A 49 10.44 -5.52 8.75
C ILE A 49 10.65 -4.64 7.51
N GLY A 50 9.66 -3.83 7.15
CA GLY A 50 9.73 -2.95 5.98
C GLY A 50 10.90 -1.98 6.07
N ARG A 51 11.17 -1.40 7.25
CA ARG A 51 12.32 -0.51 7.49
C ARG A 51 13.65 -1.24 7.36
N THR A 52 13.76 -2.44 7.93
CA THR A 52 14.98 -3.25 7.84
C THR A 52 15.29 -3.59 6.37
N ILE A 53 14.30 -4.06 5.61
CA ILE A 53 14.49 -4.47 4.20
C ILE A 53 14.98 -3.30 3.31
N VAL A 54 14.52 -2.08 3.55
CA VAL A 54 14.95 -0.90 2.75
C VAL A 54 16.20 -0.21 3.30
N ASP A 55 16.70 -0.61 4.47
CA ASP A 55 17.91 -0.05 5.06
C ASP A 55 19.16 -0.77 4.53
N LYS A 56 19.90 -0.05 3.68
CA LYS A 56 21.12 -0.55 3.03
C LYS A 56 22.28 -0.85 3.99
N ASN A 57 22.16 -0.46 5.26
CA ASN A 57 23.19 -0.71 6.28
C ASN A 57 22.85 -1.91 7.17
N SER A 58 21.73 -2.59 6.92
CA SER A 58 21.28 -3.73 7.71
C SER A 58 20.97 -4.92 6.81
N ILE A 59 21.01 -6.12 7.38
CA ILE A 59 20.55 -7.35 6.75
C ILE A 59 19.48 -7.91 7.68
N SER A 60 18.34 -8.31 7.13
CA SER A 60 17.27 -8.90 7.93
C SER A 60 17.68 -10.26 8.48
N ASP A 61 17.60 -10.43 9.79
CA ASP A 61 17.51 -11.76 10.39
C ASP A 61 16.05 -12.23 10.31
N VAL A 62 15.74 -13.01 9.28
CA VAL A 62 14.37 -13.53 9.04
C VAL A 62 13.88 -14.40 10.20
N THR A 63 14.78 -15.03 10.95
CA THR A 63 14.40 -15.92 12.06
C THR A 63 13.78 -15.18 13.24
N GLU A 64 13.99 -13.86 13.35
CA GLU A 64 13.38 -13.04 14.41
C GLU A 64 11.86 -12.86 14.25
N TRP A 65 11.33 -13.06 13.04
CA TRP A 65 9.95 -12.67 12.71
C TRP A 65 9.18 -13.70 11.88
N TYR A 66 9.79 -14.79 11.46
CA TYR A 66 9.16 -15.84 10.66
C TYR A 66 9.23 -17.21 11.35
N GLU A 67 8.09 -17.88 11.49
CA GLU A 67 7.96 -19.21 12.11
C GLU A 67 7.50 -20.31 11.14
N GLY A 68 7.27 -19.97 9.87
CA GLY A 68 6.80 -20.93 8.88
C GLY A 68 7.81 -22.01 8.50
N GLU A 69 7.31 -23.12 7.95
CA GLU A 69 8.11 -24.31 7.62
C GLU A 69 9.18 -24.06 6.54
N LYS A 70 8.96 -23.07 5.66
CA LYS A 70 9.82 -22.75 4.52
C LYS A 70 10.93 -21.74 4.82
N LEU A 71 11.61 -21.87 5.96
CA LEU A 71 12.56 -20.86 6.44
C LEU A 71 13.70 -20.57 5.45
N GLN A 72 14.40 -21.60 4.95
CA GLN A 72 15.55 -21.42 4.06
C GLN A 72 15.17 -20.79 2.71
N GLU A 73 14.03 -21.21 2.14
CA GLU A 73 13.50 -20.61 0.93
C GLU A 73 13.15 -19.12 1.14
N THR A 74 12.56 -18.81 2.30
CA THR A 74 12.19 -17.45 2.67
C THR A 74 13.40 -16.56 2.86
N ILE A 75 14.43 -17.02 3.58
CA ILE A 75 15.71 -16.31 3.73
C ILE A 75 16.28 -15.97 2.36
N SER A 76 16.38 -16.96 1.46
CA SER A 76 16.92 -16.74 0.11
C SER A 76 16.14 -15.68 -0.68
N LYS A 77 14.80 -15.71 -0.61
CA LYS A 77 13.93 -14.71 -1.27
C LYS A 77 14.12 -13.30 -0.71
N ILE A 78 14.15 -13.16 0.62
CA ILE A 78 14.34 -11.86 1.27
C ILE A 78 15.74 -11.32 0.98
N SER A 79 16.79 -12.13 1.09
CA SER A 79 18.15 -11.71 0.78
C SER A 79 18.32 -11.28 -0.67
N LYS A 80 17.64 -11.95 -1.62
CA LYS A 80 17.61 -11.51 -3.02
C LYS A 80 16.95 -10.13 -3.16
N LEU A 81 15.78 -9.93 -2.55
CA LEU A 81 15.09 -8.64 -2.57
C LEU A 81 15.95 -7.51 -1.97
N GLU A 82 16.57 -7.75 -0.81
CA GLU A 82 17.49 -6.80 -0.17
C GLU A 82 18.69 -6.49 -1.07
N SER A 83 19.25 -7.50 -1.73
CA SER A 83 20.34 -7.32 -2.70
C SER A 83 19.90 -6.44 -3.88
N ASP A 84 18.71 -6.68 -4.45
CA ASP A 84 18.16 -5.89 -5.56
C ASP A 84 17.92 -4.43 -5.14
N ILE A 85 17.44 -4.21 -3.91
CA ILE A 85 17.25 -2.89 -3.31
C ILE A 85 18.59 -2.17 -3.08
N ASN A 86 19.58 -2.90 -2.55
CA ASN A 86 20.91 -2.37 -2.25
C ASN A 86 21.68 -1.98 -3.52
N ALA A 87 21.49 -2.73 -4.61
CA ALA A 87 22.06 -2.41 -5.91
C ALA A 87 21.46 -1.15 -6.54
N SER A 88 20.28 -0.70 -6.11
CA SER A 88 19.69 0.54 -6.64
C SER A 88 20.54 1.74 -6.23
N PRO A 89 20.92 2.65 -7.15
CA PRO A 89 21.62 3.88 -6.81
C PRO A 89 20.71 4.89 -6.08
N LEU A 90 19.40 4.72 -6.21
CA LEU A 90 18.39 5.64 -5.70
C LEU A 90 17.81 5.13 -4.37
N LYS A 91 17.05 6.00 -3.70
CA LYS A 91 16.39 5.66 -2.44
C LYS A 91 15.14 4.81 -2.70
N VAL A 92 15.13 3.60 -2.17
CA VAL A 92 13.96 2.73 -2.11
C VAL A 92 13.15 3.02 -0.84
N THR A 93 11.84 2.87 -0.94
CA THR A 93 10.89 2.98 0.18
C THR A 93 9.78 1.95 -0.02
N TYR A 94 8.82 1.91 0.89
CA TYR A 94 7.71 0.97 0.81
C TYR A 94 6.37 1.63 1.16
N TYR A 95 5.30 1.02 0.66
CA TYR A 95 3.93 1.21 1.14
C TYR A 95 3.43 -0.09 1.75
N LEU A 96 2.75 -0.01 2.89
CA LEU A 96 2.24 -1.15 3.65
C LEU A 96 0.70 -1.11 3.66
N VAL A 97 0.07 -2.23 3.35
CA VAL A 97 -1.40 -2.38 3.32
C VAL A 97 -1.82 -3.62 4.06
N LEU A 98 -2.86 -3.51 4.89
CA LEU A 98 -3.63 -4.65 5.38
C LEU A 98 -4.69 -5.02 4.33
N ILE A 99 -4.56 -6.19 3.71
CA ILE A 99 -5.45 -6.63 2.61
C ILE A 99 -6.50 -7.65 3.06
N ASN A 100 -6.32 -8.26 4.23
CA ASN A 100 -7.30 -9.16 4.83
C ASN A 100 -7.24 -9.05 6.36
N GLU A 101 -8.38 -8.88 7.01
CA GLU A 101 -8.48 -8.76 8.47
C GLU A 101 -8.70 -10.12 9.14
N GLU A 102 -9.53 -11.01 8.57
CA GLU A 102 -9.94 -12.28 9.18
C GLU A 102 -8.71 -13.14 9.53
N ARG A 103 -7.85 -13.34 8.55
CA ARG A 103 -6.48 -13.82 8.71
C ARG A 103 -5.59 -12.67 8.29
N PRO A 104 -4.92 -11.96 9.22
CA PRO A 104 -4.17 -10.77 8.88
C PRO A 104 -3.21 -11.05 7.74
N VAL A 105 -3.39 -10.34 6.63
CA VAL A 105 -2.45 -10.36 5.51
C VAL A 105 -2.00 -8.95 5.23
N TYR A 106 -0.70 -8.73 5.34
CA TYR A 106 -0.07 -7.48 5.00
C TYR A 106 0.69 -7.60 3.69
N THR A 107 0.65 -6.54 2.89
CA THR A 107 1.41 -6.44 1.64
C THR A 107 2.29 -5.22 1.66
N PHE A 108 3.59 -5.42 1.38
CA PHE A 108 4.51 -4.36 1.03
C PHE A 108 4.59 -4.19 -0.48
N HIS A 109 4.67 -2.94 -0.90
CA HIS A 109 5.13 -2.57 -2.24
C HIS A 109 6.45 -1.83 -2.07
N PHE A 110 7.56 -2.43 -2.50
CA PHE A 110 8.89 -1.79 -2.47
C PHE A 110 9.13 -1.06 -3.78
N PHE A 111 9.43 0.24 -3.70
CA PHE A 111 9.59 1.07 -4.90
C PHE A 111 10.61 2.17 -4.72
N ASN A 112 11.16 2.61 -5.84
CA ASN A 112 12.00 3.78 -5.93
C ASN A 112 11.20 5.05 -5.62
N LYS A 113 11.66 5.86 -4.67
CA LYS A 113 10.92 7.07 -4.27
C LYS A 113 10.76 8.08 -5.42
N GLU A 114 11.74 8.17 -6.29
CA GLU A 114 11.82 9.14 -7.39
C GLU A 114 11.16 8.60 -8.66
N THR A 115 11.59 7.43 -9.14
CA THR A 115 11.12 6.87 -10.42
C THR A 115 9.80 6.12 -10.30
N LYS A 116 9.38 5.77 -9.08
CA LYS A 116 8.23 4.89 -8.79
C LYS A 116 8.37 3.47 -9.34
N GLU A 117 9.56 3.09 -9.78
CA GLU A 117 9.85 1.72 -10.21
C GLU A 117 9.73 0.75 -9.03
N GLU A 118 8.97 -0.34 -9.21
CA GLU A 118 8.76 -1.37 -8.20
C GLU A 118 9.87 -2.44 -8.25
N PHE A 119 10.37 -2.82 -7.08
CA PHE A 119 11.36 -3.89 -6.88
C PHE A 119 10.70 -5.23 -6.57
N GLY A 120 9.56 -5.19 -5.90
CA GLY A 120 8.81 -6.39 -5.55
C GLY A 120 7.66 -6.10 -4.60
N GLN A 121 6.79 -7.10 -4.45
CA GLN A 121 5.72 -7.12 -3.48
C GLN A 121 5.91 -8.29 -2.52
N LEU A 122 5.83 -7.99 -1.22
CA LEU A 122 6.00 -8.99 -0.16
C LEU A 122 4.70 -9.13 0.62
N PHE A 123 4.17 -10.35 0.67
CA PHE A 123 2.96 -10.69 1.40
C PHE A 123 3.35 -11.44 2.67
N LEU A 124 2.84 -10.96 3.80
CA LEU A 124 2.99 -11.57 5.11
C LEU A 124 1.64 -12.06 5.58
N LEU A 125 1.51 -13.38 5.81
CA LEU A 125 0.29 -13.98 6.33
C LEU A 125 0.51 -14.40 7.79
N PHE A 126 -0.43 -13.98 8.64
CA PHE A 126 -0.56 -14.39 10.03
C PHE A 126 -1.81 -15.29 10.14
N LYS A 127 -1.60 -16.56 10.45
CA LYS A 127 -2.67 -17.55 10.67
C LYS A 127 -3.19 -17.45 12.09
N ASN A 128 -2.32 -17.14 13.05
CA ASN A 128 -2.67 -16.96 14.44
C ASN A 128 -2.77 -15.46 14.80
N ARG A 129 -3.81 -15.07 15.54
CA ARG A 129 -3.97 -13.71 16.07
C ARG A 129 -3.32 -13.51 17.44
N ASP A 130 -2.84 -14.58 18.07
CA ASP A 130 -2.29 -14.56 19.43
C ASP A 130 -0.77 -14.30 19.47
N ASN A 131 -0.09 -14.50 18.33
CA ASN A 131 1.32 -14.18 18.17
C ASN A 131 1.48 -13.25 16.96
N VAL A 132 2.62 -12.58 16.89
CA VAL A 132 2.96 -11.70 15.78
C VAL A 132 4.00 -12.32 14.84
N LEU A 133 4.33 -13.60 15.01
CA LEU A 133 5.26 -14.28 14.11
C LEU A 133 4.56 -14.58 12.78
N ILE A 134 5.33 -14.52 11.69
CA ILE A 134 4.78 -14.70 10.35
C ILE A 134 4.78 -16.17 10.00
N ASP A 135 3.60 -16.71 9.69
CA ASP A 135 3.42 -18.11 9.30
C ASP A 135 3.83 -18.38 7.85
N GLU A 136 3.61 -17.41 6.96
CA GLU A 136 3.86 -17.58 5.54
C GLU A 136 4.24 -16.27 4.86
N ILE A 137 5.25 -16.37 3.98
CA ILE A 137 5.76 -15.26 3.20
C ILE A 137 5.67 -15.61 1.73
N ARG A 138 5.14 -14.67 0.93
CA ARG A 138 5.19 -14.75 -0.54
C ARG A 138 5.83 -13.50 -1.09
N LEU A 139 6.81 -13.68 -1.96
CA LEU A 139 7.47 -12.59 -2.69
C LEU A 139 7.08 -12.69 -4.16
N VAL A 140 6.58 -11.60 -4.71
CA VAL A 140 6.49 -11.37 -6.16
C VAL A 140 7.61 -10.41 -6.52
N ASP A 141 8.65 -10.93 -7.18
CA ASP A 141 9.79 -10.12 -7.60
C ASP A 141 9.45 -9.28 -8.85
N LYS A 142 10.38 -8.42 -9.24
CA LYS A 142 10.23 -7.54 -10.41
C LYS A 142 9.80 -8.30 -11.67
N THR A 143 10.40 -9.45 -11.95
CA THR A 143 10.03 -10.30 -13.10
C THR A 143 8.59 -10.81 -12.99
N GLY A 144 8.17 -11.23 -11.79
CA GLY A 144 6.78 -11.58 -11.51
C GLY A 144 5.81 -10.42 -11.76
N LEU A 145 6.18 -9.21 -11.33
CA LEU A 145 5.37 -8.00 -11.55
C LEU A 145 5.25 -7.63 -13.03
N GLU A 146 6.35 -7.72 -13.78
CA GLU A 146 6.37 -7.49 -15.23
C GLU A 146 5.47 -8.49 -15.97
N LYS A 147 5.50 -9.76 -15.56
CA LYS A 147 4.61 -10.80 -16.11
C LYS A 147 3.14 -10.45 -15.88
N ILE A 148 2.77 -10.11 -14.63
CA ILE A 148 1.39 -9.71 -14.28
C ILE A 148 0.94 -8.50 -15.11
N LYS A 149 1.80 -7.47 -15.23
CA LYS A 149 1.52 -6.28 -16.06
C LYS A 149 1.31 -6.68 -17.53
N SER A 150 2.18 -7.50 -18.09
CA SER A 150 2.09 -7.95 -19.49
C SER A 150 0.87 -8.82 -19.78
N GLU A 151 0.38 -9.59 -18.82
CA GLU A 151 -0.85 -10.39 -18.94
C GLU A 151 -2.08 -9.48 -18.87
N SER A 152 -2.09 -8.51 -17.95
CA SER A 152 -3.19 -7.54 -17.84
C SER A 152 -3.33 -6.62 -19.07
N GLU A 153 -2.23 -6.30 -19.76
CA GLU A 153 -2.27 -5.52 -21.00
C GLU A 153 -2.73 -6.35 -22.21
N LYS A 154 -2.58 -7.68 -22.15
CA LYS A 154 -3.05 -8.61 -23.19
C LYS A 154 -4.55 -8.89 -23.08
N ASP A 155 -5.17 -8.71 -21.91
CA ASP A 155 -6.63 -8.75 -21.68
C ASP A 155 -7.36 -7.51 -22.27
N SER A 156 -6.98 -7.13 -23.49
CA SER A 156 -7.64 -6.14 -24.32
C SER A 156 -8.99 -6.61 -24.89
N GLU A 157 -9.55 -7.73 -24.41
CA GLU A 157 -10.91 -8.18 -24.76
C GLU A 157 -11.99 -7.17 -24.34
N PHE A 158 -11.69 -6.26 -23.41
CA PHE A 158 -12.58 -5.15 -23.04
C PHE A 158 -12.58 -3.96 -24.04
N LYS A 159 -11.86 -4.03 -25.17
CA LYS A 159 -11.97 -3.00 -26.22
C LYS A 159 -13.30 -3.02 -26.98
N ASN A 160 -14.13 -4.06 -26.79
CA ASN A 160 -15.43 -4.23 -27.45
C ASN A 160 -16.62 -4.29 -26.47
N ILE A 161 -16.55 -3.60 -25.32
CA ILE A 161 -17.79 -3.39 -24.53
C ILE A 161 -18.65 -2.39 -25.32
N PRO A 162 -19.85 -2.76 -25.80
CA PRO A 162 -20.73 -1.78 -26.43
C PRO A 162 -21.05 -0.68 -25.42
N LEU A 163 -21.01 0.57 -25.86
CA LEU A 163 -21.39 1.70 -25.03
C LEU A 163 -22.80 1.44 -24.46
N PRO A 164 -23.04 1.77 -23.18
CA PRO A 164 -24.36 1.66 -22.61
C PRO A 164 -25.36 2.45 -23.47
N PRO A 165 -26.60 1.95 -23.63
CA PRO A 165 -27.60 2.63 -24.44
C PRO A 165 -27.81 4.06 -23.95
N PRO A 166 -28.06 5.02 -24.86
CA PRO A 166 -28.30 6.40 -24.48
C PRO A 166 -29.53 6.50 -23.58
N PRO A 167 -29.55 7.45 -22.63
CA PRO A 167 -30.70 7.64 -21.74
C PRO A 167 -31.97 7.95 -22.56
N PRO A 168 -33.16 7.53 -22.09
CA PRO A 168 -34.41 7.84 -22.76
C PRO A 168 -34.58 9.35 -22.93
N PRO A 169 -35.17 9.82 -24.05
CA PRO A 169 -35.44 11.23 -24.24
C PRO A 169 -36.37 11.74 -23.13
N ILE A 170 -35.94 12.83 -22.46
CA ILE A 170 -36.74 13.51 -21.44
C ILE A 170 -37.97 14.10 -22.15
N ILE A 171 -39.15 13.54 -21.90
CA ILE A 171 -40.42 14.14 -22.30
C ILE A 171 -40.62 15.37 -21.42
N LYS A 172 -40.43 16.57 -21.99
CA LYS A 172 -40.82 17.82 -21.33
C LYS A 172 -42.34 17.96 -21.45
N ASN A 173 -43.03 17.86 -20.31
CA ASN A 173 -44.38 18.41 -20.15
C ASN A 173 -44.30 19.88 -19.75
#